data_AF-A0A945DW45-F1
#
_entry.id   AF-A0A945DW45-F1
#
_cell.length_a   1.000
_cell.length_b   1.000
_cell.length_c   1.000
_cell.angle_alpha   90.00
_cell.angle_beta   90.00
_cell.angle_gamma   90.00
#
_symmetry.space_group_name_H-M   'P 1'
#
loop_
_entity.id
_entity.type
_entity.pdbx_description
1 polymer ?
#
loop_
_entity_poly.entity_id
_entity_poly.type
_entity_poly.pdbx_seq_one_letter_code
_entity_poly.pdbx_strand_id
1 'polypeptide(L)'
;MIKLISWMILASLVALGQAGCGGGHDHSHAGPHHHDPPHGGAGVTLGDEEAHIEFLVDAETGTMTAWFFTPHMERYLRIDAESFVVLAKLPDGEARLTFAAVANAGTGETVGDTSQFVAGADWLAGVEAFDAVLPEVSVRGSVYRSVAFNYPKGN
;
A
#
# COMPACT_ATOMS: atom_id res chain seq x y z
N MET A 1 -32.14 44.26 23.18
CA MET A 1 -32.18 44.74 24.57
C MET A 1 -30.82 44.49 25.19
N ILE A 2 -30.27 45.55 25.78
CA ILE A 2 -28.89 45.69 26.25
C ILE A 2 -28.86 45.51 27.78
N LYS A 3 -27.92 44.72 28.31
CA LYS A 3 -27.34 44.81 29.67
C LYS A 3 -25.92 44.21 29.57
N LEU A 4 -24.77 44.91 29.59
CA LEU A 4 -24.19 45.85 30.59
C LEU A 4 -24.31 45.24 32.01
N ILE A 5 -23.28 45.04 32.86
CA ILE A 5 -21.97 45.67 33.05
C ILE A 5 -21.23 44.88 34.17
N SER A 6 -19.90 44.69 34.04
CA SER A 6 -18.81 44.90 35.04
C SER A 6 -18.81 44.12 36.39
N TRP A 7 -17.73 43.84 37.14
CA TRP A 7 -16.26 44.00 37.11
C TRP A 7 -15.76 43.07 38.25
N MET A 8 -14.59 42.45 38.16
CA MET A 8 -13.54 42.61 39.19
C MET A 8 -12.23 41.96 38.75
N ILE A 9 -11.19 42.72 39.00
CA ILE A 9 -9.79 42.60 38.60
C ILE A 9 -9.06 41.74 39.64
N LEU A 10 -8.14 40.87 39.22
CA LEU A 10 -6.90 40.69 39.98
C LEU A 10 -5.72 40.45 39.05
N ALA A 11 -4.80 41.41 39.08
CA ALA A 11 -3.54 41.41 38.38
C ALA A 11 -2.49 40.66 39.21
N SER A 12 -1.73 39.77 38.58
CA SER A 12 -0.45 39.29 39.08
C SER A 12 0.56 39.33 37.94
N LEU A 13 1.41 40.36 37.98
CA LEU A 13 2.62 40.48 37.20
C LEU A 13 3.63 39.43 37.67
N VAL A 14 4.08 38.56 36.78
CA VAL A 14 5.38 37.88 36.90
C VAL A 14 6.14 38.16 35.60
N ALA A 15 7.23 38.90 35.73
CA ALA A 15 8.18 39.16 34.66
C ALA A 15 9.26 38.07 34.69
N LEU A 16 9.44 37.36 33.57
CA LEU A 16 10.75 36.83 33.18
C LEU A 16 10.93 37.06 31.68
N GLY A 17 11.85 37.96 31.36
CA GLY A 17 12.41 38.06 30.02
C GLY A 17 13.40 36.92 29.80
N GLN A 18 13.29 36.27 28.65
CA GLN A 18 14.43 35.65 27.99
C GLN A 18 14.40 36.02 26.51
N ALA A 19 15.56 36.44 26.05
CA ALA A 19 15.84 36.84 24.69
C ALA A 19 16.11 35.62 23.80
N GLY A 20 15.68 35.70 22.54
CA GLY A 20 16.51 35.30 21.41
C GLY A 20 16.26 33.93 20.76
N CYS A 21 16.33 33.96 19.42
CA CYS A 21 16.34 32.87 18.42
C CYS A 21 14.95 32.26 18.14
N GLY A 22 14.36 32.32 16.95
CA GLY A 22 14.88 32.51 15.59
C GLY A 22 14.69 31.21 14.79
N GLY A 23 13.78 31.21 13.81
CA GLY A 23 13.56 30.11 12.86
C GLY A 23 12.80 28.93 13.48
N GLY A 24 11.95 28.17 12.80
CA GLY A 24 11.69 27.98 11.38
C GLY A 24 11.05 26.59 11.30
N HIS A 25 9.93 26.50 10.59
CA HIS A 25 9.20 25.29 10.18
C HIS A 25 9.67 23.94 10.76
N ASP A 26 8.86 23.37 11.67
CA ASP A 26 8.87 21.94 11.91
C ASP A 26 8.09 21.28 10.76
N HIS A 27 8.80 21.03 9.65
CA HIS A 27 8.36 20.04 8.70
C HIS A 27 8.68 18.69 9.32
N SER A 28 7.67 18.04 9.91
CA SER A 28 7.77 16.64 10.29
C SER A 28 8.01 15.84 9.01
N HIS A 29 9.28 15.57 8.73
CA HIS A 29 9.69 14.63 7.70
C HIS A 29 9.30 13.23 8.20
N ALA A 30 8.16 12.72 7.76
CA ALA A 30 7.92 11.29 7.76
C ALA A 30 9.08 10.67 6.95
N GLY A 31 9.98 9.97 7.63
CA GLY A 31 11.01 9.20 6.96
C GLY A 31 10.37 8.07 6.15
N PRO A 32 11.08 7.45 5.20
CA PRO A 32 10.58 6.26 4.52
C PRO A 32 10.31 5.17 5.57
N HIS A 33 9.04 4.85 5.82
CA HIS A 33 8.66 3.77 6.71
C HIS A 33 8.52 2.50 5.88
N HIS A 34 9.56 1.68 5.88
CA HIS A 34 9.52 0.38 5.22
C HIS A 34 8.59 -0.57 5.99
N HIS A 35 7.62 -1.15 5.30
CA HIS A 35 6.73 -2.18 5.83
C HIS A 35 7.15 -3.54 5.26
N ASP A 36 7.48 -4.49 6.13
CA ASP A 36 7.84 -5.84 5.69
C ASP A 36 6.58 -6.59 5.22
N PRO A 37 6.60 -7.18 4.00
CA PRO A 37 5.46 -7.92 3.48
C PRO A 37 5.12 -9.15 4.36
N PRO A 38 3.84 -9.35 4.74
CA PRO A 38 3.44 -10.38 5.71
C PRO A 38 3.82 -11.84 5.35
N HIS A 39 3.95 -12.16 4.07
CA HIS A 39 4.31 -13.50 3.59
C HIS A 39 5.75 -13.58 3.04
N GLY A 40 6.55 -12.53 3.18
CA GLY A 40 7.93 -12.46 2.70
C GLY A 40 8.06 -12.31 1.18
N GLY A 41 7.00 -11.88 0.50
CA GLY A 41 6.99 -11.56 -0.92
C GLY A 41 7.49 -10.15 -1.25
N ALA A 42 7.22 -9.70 -2.47
CA ALA A 42 7.44 -8.33 -2.90
C ALA A 42 6.28 -7.43 -2.46
N GLY A 43 6.56 -6.45 -1.59
CA GLY A 43 5.61 -5.40 -1.21
C GLY A 43 5.57 -4.28 -2.25
N VAL A 44 4.38 -3.94 -2.73
CA VAL A 44 4.17 -2.93 -3.77
C VAL A 44 3.21 -1.88 -3.23
N THR A 45 3.72 -0.66 -3.09
CA THR A 45 2.99 0.51 -2.63
C THR A 45 2.17 1.09 -3.78
N LEU A 46 0.90 1.41 -3.52
CA LEU A 46 -0.02 2.07 -4.45
C LEU A 46 -0.27 3.50 -4.01
N GLY A 47 -0.05 4.47 -4.90
CA GLY A 47 -0.23 5.89 -4.61
C GLY A 47 0.74 6.39 -3.54
N ASP A 48 0.25 7.27 -2.67
CA ASP A 48 0.99 7.79 -1.51
C ASP A 48 0.71 6.91 -0.28
N GLU A 49 1.09 5.63 -0.35
CA GLU A 49 0.86 4.60 0.69
C GLU A 49 -0.61 4.28 1.02
N GLU A 50 -1.54 4.62 0.11
CA GLU A 50 -2.98 4.46 0.31
C GLU A 50 -3.44 2.99 0.36
N ALA A 51 -2.69 2.10 -0.31
CA ALA A 51 -2.90 0.66 -0.33
C ALA A 51 -1.59 -0.05 -0.70
N HIS A 52 -1.51 -1.33 -0.38
CA HIS A 52 -0.34 -2.16 -0.72
C HIS A 52 -0.78 -3.47 -1.36
N ILE A 53 0.08 -4.04 -2.19
CA ILE A 53 -0.05 -5.40 -2.70
C ILE A 53 1.19 -6.18 -2.29
N GLU A 54 1.03 -7.36 -1.70
CA GLU A 54 2.12 -8.32 -1.61
C GLU A 54 2.02 -9.33 -2.73
N PHE A 55 3.14 -9.62 -3.36
CA PHE A 55 3.27 -10.63 -4.39
C PHE A 55 4.23 -11.72 -3.95
N LEU A 56 3.80 -12.99 -3.95
CA LEU A 56 4.64 -14.13 -3.55
C LEU A 56 4.58 -15.23 -4.62
N VAL A 57 5.75 -15.67 -5.09
CA VAL A 57 5.87 -16.82 -5.98
C VAL A 57 5.94 -18.11 -5.16
N ASP A 58 5.11 -19.09 -5.54
CA ASP A 58 5.31 -20.49 -5.23
C ASP A 58 6.04 -21.15 -6.40
N ALA A 59 7.34 -21.35 -6.21
CA ALA A 59 8.23 -21.91 -7.22
C ALA A 59 8.00 -23.41 -7.46
N GLU A 60 7.33 -24.13 -6.55
CA GLU A 60 7.00 -25.55 -6.73
C GLU A 60 5.83 -25.72 -7.69
N THR A 61 4.83 -24.83 -7.59
CA THR A 61 3.60 -24.91 -8.38
C THR A 61 3.60 -24.01 -9.62
N GLY A 62 4.59 -23.11 -9.76
CA GLY A 62 4.62 -22.13 -10.84
C GLY A 62 3.46 -21.13 -10.73
N THR A 63 3.08 -20.80 -9.50
CA THR A 63 2.00 -19.85 -9.21
C THR A 63 2.53 -18.63 -8.49
N MET A 64 1.78 -17.54 -8.59
CA MET A 64 2.04 -16.32 -7.87
C MET A 64 0.76 -15.88 -7.21
N THR A 65 0.82 -15.65 -5.91
CA THR A 65 -0.29 -15.11 -5.13
C THR A 65 -0.09 -13.63 -4.90
N ALA A 66 -1.17 -12.87 -5.02
CA ALA A 66 -1.22 -11.48 -4.66
C ALA A 66 -2.23 -11.26 -3.53
N TRP A 67 -1.87 -10.47 -2.53
CA TRP A 67 -2.77 -10.01 -1.47
C TRP A 67 -2.81 -8.48 -1.42
N PHE A 68 -4.01 -7.92 -1.39
CA PHE A 68 -4.21 -6.50 -1.17
C PHE A 68 -4.28 -6.20 0.32
N PHE A 69 -3.69 -5.08 0.73
CA PHE A 69 -3.68 -4.59 2.09
C PHE A 69 -4.09 -3.13 2.19
N THR A 70 -4.58 -2.77 3.36
CA THR A 70 -4.74 -1.38 3.80
C THR A 70 -3.38 -0.67 3.89
N PRO A 71 -3.33 0.65 4.15
CA PRO A 71 -2.09 1.31 4.51
C PRO A 71 -1.32 0.51 5.59
N HIS A 72 0.01 0.57 5.51
CA HIS A 72 0.95 -0.10 6.43
C HIS A 72 0.93 -1.64 6.43
N MET A 73 0.27 -2.28 5.45
CA MET A 73 0.16 -3.75 5.32
C MET A 73 -0.46 -4.47 6.54
N GLU A 74 -1.17 -3.75 7.41
CA GLU A 74 -1.68 -4.29 8.68
C GLU A 74 -2.87 -5.24 8.54
N ARG A 75 -3.70 -5.03 7.50
CA ARG A 75 -4.92 -5.81 7.27
C ARG A 75 -5.16 -6.05 5.80
N TYR A 76 -5.75 -7.21 5.50
CA TYR A 76 -6.27 -7.51 4.18
C TYR A 76 -7.32 -6.48 3.73
N LEU A 77 -7.23 -6.11 2.47
CA LEU A 77 -8.12 -5.18 1.80
C LEU A 77 -8.85 -5.92 0.69
N ARG A 78 -10.14 -6.16 0.87
CA ARG A 78 -10.99 -6.66 -0.21
C ARG A 78 -11.18 -5.59 -1.26
N ILE A 79 -11.15 -6.00 -2.53
CA ILE A 79 -11.40 -5.12 -3.67
C ILE A 79 -12.50 -5.71 -4.56
N ASP A 80 -13.19 -4.81 -5.25
CA ASP A 80 -14.17 -5.15 -6.29
C ASP A 80 -13.43 -5.41 -7.60
N ALA A 81 -12.92 -6.62 -7.76
CA ALA A 81 -12.29 -7.10 -8.98
C ALA A 81 -12.43 -8.63 -9.11
N GLU A 82 -12.73 -9.09 -10.32
CA GLU A 82 -12.66 -10.52 -10.66
C GLU A 82 -11.24 -10.92 -11.10
N SER A 83 -10.48 -9.98 -11.67
CA SER A 83 -9.10 -10.18 -12.06
C SER A 83 -8.34 -8.87 -12.26
N PHE A 84 -7.01 -8.95 -12.30
CA PHE A 84 -6.13 -7.88 -12.77
C PHE A 84 -4.89 -8.48 -13.46
N VAL A 85 -4.04 -7.62 -14.03
CA VAL A 85 -2.90 -8.04 -14.86
C VAL A 85 -1.61 -7.47 -14.31
N VAL A 86 -0.55 -8.29 -14.35
CA VAL A 86 0.84 -7.85 -14.20
C VAL A 86 1.61 -8.27 -15.44
N LEU A 87 2.50 -7.39 -15.88
CA LEU A 87 3.40 -7.62 -17.01
C LEU A 87 4.82 -7.82 -16.46
N ALA A 88 5.32 -9.05 -16.54
CA ALA A 88 6.69 -9.38 -16.14
C ALA A 88 7.64 -9.21 -17.34
N LYS A 89 8.77 -8.55 -17.11
CA LYS A 89 9.83 -8.37 -18.10
C LYS A 89 10.77 -9.57 -18.03
N LEU A 90 10.78 -10.35 -19.10
CA LEU A 90 11.65 -11.51 -19.28
C LEU A 90 12.75 -11.18 -20.32
N PRO A 91 13.84 -11.96 -20.36
CA PRO A 91 14.90 -11.73 -21.35
C PRO A 91 14.41 -11.71 -22.81
N ASP A 92 13.42 -12.56 -23.13
CA ASP A 92 12.88 -12.74 -24.48
C ASP A 92 11.60 -11.92 -24.75
N GLY A 93 11.21 -11.03 -23.83
CA GLY A 93 10.03 -10.17 -24.01
C GLY A 93 9.25 -9.95 -22.74
N GLU A 94 7.93 -9.92 -22.87
CA GLU A 94 7.02 -9.65 -21.75
C GLU A 94 6.07 -10.83 -21.55
N ALA A 95 5.90 -11.26 -20.30
CA ALA A 95 4.92 -12.27 -19.92
C ALA A 95 3.74 -11.62 -19.18
N ARG A 96 2.53 -11.95 -19.62
CA ARG A 96 1.29 -11.49 -18.99
C ARG A 96 0.85 -12.48 -17.91
N LEU A 97 0.84 -12.04 -16.66
CA LEU A 97 0.22 -12.76 -15.54
C LEU A 97 -1.19 -12.20 -15.34
N THR A 98 -2.21 -13.04 -15.51
CA THR A 98 -3.61 -12.68 -15.20
C THR A 98 -3.96 -13.27 -13.85
N PHE A 99 -4.12 -12.41 -12.86
CA PHE A 99 -4.44 -12.77 -11.48
C PHE A 99 -5.96 -12.87 -11.35
N ALA A 100 -6.46 -14.07 -11.07
CA ALA A 100 -7.89 -14.32 -10.84
C ALA A 100 -8.23 -14.23 -9.35
N ALA A 101 -9.37 -13.63 -9.02
CA ALA A 101 -9.88 -13.51 -7.66
C ALA A 101 -10.09 -14.89 -7.02
N VAL A 102 -9.68 -15.04 -5.76
CA VAL A 102 -9.87 -16.26 -4.97
C VAL A 102 -10.90 -15.99 -3.88
N ALA A 103 -12.01 -16.73 -3.92
CA ALA A 103 -12.98 -16.73 -2.83
C ALA A 103 -12.46 -17.52 -1.62
N ASN A 104 -12.82 -17.07 -0.41
CA ASN A 104 -12.50 -17.76 0.82
C ASN A 104 -13.73 -17.82 1.72
N ALA A 105 -14.35 -19.00 1.79
CA ALA A 105 -15.55 -19.22 2.59
C ALA A 105 -15.33 -19.03 4.10
N GLY A 106 -14.09 -19.22 4.60
CA GLY A 106 -13.75 -19.05 6.01
C GLY A 106 -13.74 -17.58 6.46
N THR A 107 -13.45 -16.67 5.54
CA THR A 107 -13.47 -15.20 5.77
C THR A 107 -14.73 -14.55 5.20
N GLY A 108 -15.50 -15.27 4.39
CA GLY A 108 -16.66 -14.73 3.66
C GLY A 108 -16.26 -13.86 2.46
N GLU A 109 -15.07 -14.05 1.91
CA GLU A 109 -14.63 -13.43 0.65
C GLU A 109 -15.21 -14.17 -0.55
N THR A 110 -15.56 -13.42 -1.59
CA THR A 110 -16.12 -13.94 -2.85
C THR A 110 -15.36 -13.42 -4.06
N VAL A 111 -15.58 -13.99 -5.24
CA VAL A 111 -15.08 -13.39 -6.49
C VAL A 111 -15.77 -12.02 -6.66
N GLY A 112 -14.98 -10.96 -6.84
CA GLY A 112 -15.47 -9.58 -6.81
C GLY A 112 -15.57 -8.96 -5.41
N ASP A 113 -15.22 -9.68 -4.34
CA ASP A 113 -15.03 -9.12 -2.99
C ASP A 113 -14.01 -9.97 -2.22
N THR A 114 -12.74 -9.86 -2.63
CA THR A 114 -11.63 -10.60 -2.02
C THR A 114 -10.37 -9.76 -1.98
N SER A 115 -9.49 -10.10 -1.05
CA SER A 115 -8.13 -9.57 -0.97
C SER A 115 -7.11 -10.43 -1.70
N GLN A 116 -7.44 -11.67 -2.05
CA GLN A 116 -6.49 -12.65 -2.58
C GLN A 116 -6.74 -12.95 -4.06
N PHE A 117 -5.66 -12.98 -4.83
CA PHE A 117 -5.68 -13.32 -6.24
C PHE A 117 -4.52 -14.24 -6.61
N VAL A 118 -4.69 -15.08 -7.63
CA VAL A 118 -3.65 -16.03 -8.06
C VAL A 118 -3.49 -16.00 -9.58
N ALA A 119 -2.25 -16.02 -10.05
CA ALA A 119 -1.87 -16.26 -11.43
C ALA A 119 -0.97 -17.51 -11.51
N GLY A 120 -1.01 -18.22 -12.64
CA GLY A 120 -0.11 -19.33 -12.93
C GLY A 120 0.67 -19.08 -14.22
N ALA A 121 1.94 -19.46 -14.25
CA ALA A 121 2.77 -19.47 -15.45
C ALA A 121 4.00 -20.36 -15.25
N ASP A 122 4.31 -21.20 -16.24
CA ASP A 122 5.40 -22.19 -16.14
C ASP A 122 6.77 -21.56 -15.80
N TRP A 123 7.04 -20.35 -16.29
CA TRP A 123 8.31 -19.66 -16.05
C TRP A 123 8.49 -19.17 -14.61
N LEU A 124 7.42 -19.15 -13.80
CA LEU A 124 7.51 -18.84 -12.37
C LEU A 124 8.19 -19.97 -11.59
N ALA A 125 8.21 -21.19 -12.11
CA ALA A 125 8.93 -22.29 -11.48
C ALA A 125 10.44 -22.01 -11.51
N GLY A 126 11.05 -21.94 -10.33
CA GLY A 126 12.47 -21.66 -10.17
C GLY A 126 12.90 -20.23 -10.50
N VAL A 127 11.97 -19.28 -10.68
CA VAL A 127 12.34 -17.87 -10.88
C VAL A 127 12.91 -17.27 -9.61
N GLU A 128 14.04 -16.58 -9.72
CA GLU A 128 14.67 -15.91 -8.58
C GLU A 128 14.25 -14.43 -8.49
N ALA A 129 14.19 -13.75 -9.64
CA ALA A 129 13.85 -12.33 -9.72
C ALA A 129 13.36 -11.96 -11.12
N PHE A 130 12.52 -10.93 -11.19
CA PHE A 130 12.11 -10.28 -12.43
C PHE A 130 11.58 -8.87 -12.15
N ASP A 131 11.67 -8.00 -13.14
CA ASP A 131 11.00 -6.71 -13.10
C ASP A 131 9.58 -6.85 -13.62
N ALA A 132 8.67 -6.06 -13.09
CA ALA A 132 7.28 -6.10 -13.50
C ALA A 132 6.62 -4.71 -13.50
N VAL A 133 5.53 -4.61 -14.23
CA VAL A 133 4.64 -3.45 -14.24
C VAL A 133 3.21 -3.93 -14.02
N LEU A 134 2.54 -3.35 -13.04
CA LEU A 134 1.09 -3.39 -12.87
C LEU A 134 0.49 -2.26 -13.72
N PRO A 135 -0.13 -2.56 -14.88
CA PRO A 135 -0.55 -1.53 -15.82
C PRO A 135 -1.71 -0.70 -15.27
N GLU A 136 -2.65 -1.36 -14.60
CA GLU A 136 -3.81 -0.75 -13.98
C GLU A 136 -4.37 -1.65 -12.87
N VAL A 137 -4.78 -1.05 -11.75
CA VAL A 137 -5.67 -1.69 -10.76
C VAL A 137 -6.60 -0.64 -10.15
N SER A 138 -7.85 -1.04 -9.89
CA SER A 138 -8.81 -0.22 -9.16
C SER A 138 -8.90 -0.70 -7.71
N VAL A 139 -8.67 0.19 -6.75
CA VAL A 139 -8.78 -0.10 -5.32
C VAL A 139 -9.58 1.03 -4.66
N ARG A 140 -10.73 0.69 -4.06
CA ARG A 140 -11.61 1.65 -3.35
C ARG A 140 -12.00 2.89 -4.16
N GLY A 141 -12.18 2.76 -5.48
CA GLY A 141 -12.55 3.86 -6.37
C GLY A 141 -11.37 4.71 -6.87
N SER A 142 -10.16 4.46 -6.37
CA SER A 142 -8.92 4.99 -6.95
C SER A 142 -8.38 4.04 -8.02
N VAL A 143 -7.85 4.61 -9.11
CA VAL A 143 -7.21 3.84 -10.19
C VAL A 143 -5.72 4.13 -10.19
N TYR A 144 -4.93 3.09 -9.97
CA TYR A 144 -3.46 3.14 -9.98
C TYR A 144 -2.96 2.60 -11.31
N ARG A 145 -1.96 3.25 -11.91
CA ARG A 145 -1.50 2.95 -13.27
C ARG A 145 0.02 2.88 -13.32
N SER A 146 0.53 1.99 -14.17
CA SER A 146 1.96 1.88 -14.49
C SER A 146 2.85 1.74 -13.24
N VAL A 147 2.40 0.97 -12.24
CA VAL A 147 3.15 0.76 -11.00
C VAL A 147 4.23 -0.27 -11.28
N ALA A 148 5.48 0.17 -11.30
CA ALA A 148 6.63 -0.70 -11.49
C ALA A 148 7.10 -1.28 -10.16
N PHE A 149 7.59 -2.52 -10.18
CA PHE A 149 8.21 -3.17 -9.02
C PHE A 149 9.22 -4.24 -9.46
N ASN A 150 10.09 -4.65 -8.55
CA ASN A 150 11.00 -5.78 -8.74
C ASN A 150 10.58 -6.93 -7.81
N TYR A 151 10.50 -8.16 -8.30
CA TYR A 151 10.36 -9.32 -7.43
C TYR A 151 11.75 -9.87 -7.04
N PRO A 152 12.01 -10.19 -5.76
CA PRO A 152 11.12 -10.10 -4.60
C PRO A 152 11.18 -8.75 -3.84
N LYS A 153 11.87 -7.72 -4.35
CA LYS A 153 12.20 -6.51 -3.58
C LYS A 153 11.07 -5.52 -3.35
N GLY A 154 10.05 -5.49 -4.19
CA GLY A 154 9.00 -4.48 -4.14
C GLY A 154 9.34 -3.17 -4.87
N ASN A 155 8.73 -2.07 -4.41
CA ASN A 155 8.97 -0.69 -4.87
C ASN A 155 9.06 0.33 -3.73
#